data_AF-W1WMW4-F1
#
_entry.id   AF-W1WMW4-F1
#
_cell.length_a   1.000
_cell.length_b   1.000
_cell.length_c   1.000
_cell.angle_alpha   90.00
_cell.angle_beta   90.00
_cell.angle_gamma   90.00
#
_symmetry.space_group_name_H-M   'P 1'
#
loop_
_entity.id
_entity.type
_entity.pdbx_description
1 polymer ?
#
loop_
_entity_poly.entity_id
_entity_poly.type
_entity_poly.pdbx_seq_one_letter_code
_entity_poly.pdbx_strand_id
1 'polypeptide(L)' 'WYLDDEQLAKVSAFADRTMTLQATIQDGVIWLSDDKNNLEVNLTAWQQPS' A
#
# COMPACT_ATOMS: atom_id res chain seq x y z
N TRP A 1 11.66 2.54 -3.99
CA TRP A 1 10.82 1.89 -2.96
C TRP A 1 10.29 0.58 -3.52
N TYR A 2 10.41 -0.52 -2.77
CA TYR A 2 10.21 -1.91 -3.14
C TYR A 2 8.97 -2.39 -2.44
N LEU A 3 8.17 -3.09 -3.21
CA LEU A 3 6.99 -3.78 -2.78
C LEU A 3 7.19 -5.21 -3.29
N ASP A 4 7.14 -6.18 -2.40
CA ASP A 4 7.17 -7.59 -2.82
C ASP A 4 5.88 -7.95 -3.59
N ASP A 5 5.94 -9.06 -4.31
CA ASP A 5 4.86 -9.49 -5.19
C ASP A 5 3.56 -9.80 -4.42
N GLU A 6 3.65 -10.23 -3.16
CA GLU A 6 2.48 -10.53 -2.33
C GLU A 6 1.76 -9.24 -1.93
N GLN A 7 2.50 -8.23 -1.49
CA GLN A 7 1.97 -6.91 -1.20
C GLN A 7 1.43 -6.24 -2.45
N LEU A 8 2.11 -6.36 -3.60
CA LEU A 8 1.64 -5.83 -4.88
C LEU A 8 0.32 -6.47 -5.32
N ALA A 9 0.17 -7.78 -5.16
CA ALA A 9 -1.08 -8.48 -5.46
C ALA A 9 -2.22 -7.97 -4.57
N LYS A 10 -1.95 -7.73 -3.29
CA LYS A 10 -2.93 -7.16 -2.35
C LYS A 10 -3.35 -5.76 -2.76
N VAL A 11 -2.41 -4.85 -3.07
CA VAL A 11 -2.73 -3.50 -3.55
C VAL A 11 -3.54 -3.55 -4.85
N SER A 12 -3.17 -4.45 -5.77
CA SER A 12 -3.87 -4.61 -7.04
C SER A 12 -5.31 -5.11 -6.87
N ALA A 13 -5.62 -5.83 -5.79
CA ALA A 13 -6.99 -6.25 -5.48
C ALA A 13 -7.93 -5.09 -5.13
N PHE A 14 -7.39 -3.93 -4.72
CA PHE A 14 -8.16 -2.70 -4.49
C PHE A 14 -8.48 -1.95 -5.80
N ALA A 15 -7.92 -2.38 -6.93
CA ALA A 15 -8.14 -1.72 -8.21
C ALA A 15 -9.50 -2.13 -8.82
N ASP A 16 -10.47 -1.21 -8.78
CA ASP A 16 -11.76 -1.31 -9.47
C ASP A 16 -11.97 -0.10 -10.43
N ARG A 17 -12.97 -0.17 -11.32
CA ARG A 17 -13.31 0.90 -12.27
C ARG A 17 -13.65 2.22 -11.58
N THR A 18 -14.25 2.15 -10.39
CA THR A 18 -14.44 3.28 -9.50
C THR A 18 -14.01 2.85 -8.11
N MET A 19 -13.00 3.53 -7.56
CA MET A 19 -12.41 3.19 -6.28
C MET A 19 -12.45 4.40 -5.34
N THR A 20 -12.86 4.18 -4.09
CA THR A 20 -12.73 5.15 -3.00
C THR A 20 -11.77 4.56 -1.99
N LEU A 21 -10.52 5.01 -2.06
CA LEU A 21 -9.45 4.55 -1.19
C LEU A 21 -9.04 5.67 -0.24
N GLN A 22 -8.91 5.33 1.03
CA GLN A 22 -8.31 6.18 2.04
C GLN A 22 -6.87 5.71 2.29
N ALA A 23 -5.91 6.60 2.04
CA ALA A 23 -4.51 6.36 2.38
C ALA A 23 -4.16 7.13 3.66
N THR A 24 -3.67 6.43 4.67
CA THR A 24 -3.18 7.01 5.93
C THR A 24 -1.70 6.73 6.06
N ILE A 25 -0.89 7.75 6.33
CA ILE A 25 0.56 7.61 6.53
C ILE A 25 0.86 7.94 8.00
N GLN A 26 1.42 6.97 8.72
CA GLN A 26 1.79 7.11 10.13
C GLN A 26 3.16 6.46 10.36
N ASP A 27 4.10 7.21 10.92
CA ASP A 27 5.44 6.72 11.28
C ASP A 27 6.18 5.99 10.13
N GLY A 28 5.92 6.41 8.88
CA GLY A 28 6.50 5.80 7.67
C GLY A 28 5.78 4.54 7.17
N VAL A 29 4.75 4.09 7.87
CA VAL A 29 3.84 3.02 7.42
C VAL A 29 2.70 3.62 6.63
N ILE A 30 2.35 2.98 5.52
CA ILE A 30 1.20 3.37 4.69
C ILE A 30 0.08 2.36 4.95
N TRP A 31 -1.10 2.87 5.31
CA TRP A 31 -2.33 2.09 5.39
C TRP A 31 -3.25 2.50 4.25
N LEU A 32 -3.69 1.52 3.46
CA LEU A 32 -4.68 1.69 2.40
C LEU A 32 -5.98 1.00 2.81
N SER A 33 -7.06 1.77 2.90
CA SER A 33 -8.37 1.26 3.23
C SER A 33 -9.38 1.57 2.14
N ASP A 34 -10.31 0.66 1.91
CA ASP A 34 -11.55 0.92 1.16
C ASP A 34 -12.76 0.86 2.11
N ASP A 35 -13.96 0.61 1.59
CA ASP A 35 -15.18 0.48 2.38
C ASP A 35 -15.24 -0.80 3.25
N LYS A 36 -14.39 -1.79 2.97
CA LYS A 36 -14.46 -3.15 3.55
C LYS A 36 -13.12 -3.73 4.03
N ASN A 37 -12.02 -3.26 3.47
CA ASN A 37 -10.70 -3.83 3.56
C ASN A 37 -9.73 -2.75 4.07
N ASN A 38 -8.70 -3.21 4.77
CA ASN A 38 -7.56 -2.40 5.16
C ASN A 38 -6.28 -3.18 4.85
N LEU A 39 -5.31 -2.52 4.23
CA LEU A 39 -4.05 -3.09 3.80
C LEU A 39 -2.91 -2.24 4.35
N GLU A 40 -2.04 -2.87 5.12
CA GLU A 40 -0.75 -2.29 5.47
C GLU A 40 0.24 -2.47 4.32
N VAL A 41 0.74 -1.35 3.79
CA VAL A 41 1.72 -1.29 2.72
C VAL A 41 3.08 -0.93 3.31
N ASN A 42 4.00 -1.90 3.25
CA ASN A 42 5.37 -1.75 3.71
C ASN A 42 6.29 -1.52 2.51
N LEU A 43 6.61 -0.25 2.26
CA LEU A 43 7.56 0.12 1.22
C LEU A 43 8.99 0.01 1.73
N THR A 44 9.81 -0.84 1.11
CA THR A 44 11.24 -0.94 1.43
C THR A 44 12.05 -0.01 0.54
N ALA A 45 12.92 0.84 1.06
CA ALA A 45 13.75 1.69 0.20
C ALA A 45 14.65 0.81 -0.70
N TRP A 46 14.61 1.00 -2.03
CA TRP A 46 15.52 0.26 -2.96
C TRP A 46 16.97 0.65 -2.77
N GLN A 47 17.16 1.89 -2.34
CA GLN A 47 18.46 2.46 -2.06
C GLN A 47 18.29 3.23 -0.76
N GLN A 48 19.03 2.84 0.26
CA GLN A 48 19.14 3.65 1.46
C GLN A 48 20.14 4.79 1.17
N PRO A 49 19.84 6.02 1.61
CA PRO A 49 20.82 7.11 1.52
C PRO A 49 22.08 6.69 2.29
N SER A 50 23.24 6.91 1.64
CA SER A 50 24.58 6.66 2.19
C SER A 50 24.93 7.57 3.36
#